data_AF-A0A651G4U9-F1
#
_entry.id   AF-A0A651G4U9-F1
#
_cell.length_a   1.000
_cell.length_b   1.000
_cell.length_c   1.000
_cell.angle_alpha   90.00
_cell.angle_beta   90.00
_cell.angle_gamma   90.00
#
_symmetry.space_group_name_H-M   'P 1'
#
loop_
_entity.id
_entity.type
_entity.pdbx_description
1 polymer ?
#
loop_
_entity_poly.entity_id
_entity_poly.type
_entity_poly.pdbx_seq_one_letter_code
_entity_poly.pdbx_strand_id
1 'polypeptide(L)'
;MQIPFSRAVRRKISSQLRRLRKREDGNVAMMFALMLLPFIAAVGGAVDYAMASAARAEFQRLVDAASLTGATRLQQTSLTQAEIAADLKEYVRSRLPNQIRLDEIDIRFSADGRAITVEVDYGVRTNLIRVVKIESIDGRVISEARASDSTADVSVALDLTGSMREHIAALRVATRELVNILKPPGVNTDSLRIALVPYVTTVNVSGHPQHMGWMDVNGLARYHGENFANVHIQDRRCDPPPAPPPPPPPPGPPPPPPPPPSP
;
A
#
# COMPACT_ATOMS: atom_id res chain seq x y z
N MET A 1 11.29 -0.54 57.16
CA MET A 1 12.72 -0.18 57.09
C MET A 1 12.88 1.25 57.61
N GLN A 2 13.23 1.43 58.89
CA GLN A 2 13.38 2.76 59.51
C GLN A 2 14.84 3.19 59.43
N ILE A 3 15.13 4.28 58.72
CA ILE A 3 16.47 4.84 58.62
C ILE A 3 16.75 5.64 59.91
N PRO A 4 17.74 5.27 60.74
CA PRO A 4 18.05 6.02 61.95
C PRO A 4 18.76 7.32 61.57
N PHE A 5 18.00 8.41 61.51
CA PHE A 5 18.56 9.76 61.38
C PHE A 5 19.49 10.01 62.57
N SER A 6 20.80 10.02 62.32
CA SER A 6 21.81 10.13 63.37
C SER A 6 21.58 11.40 64.21
N ARG A 7 21.77 11.30 65.53
CA ARG A 7 21.59 12.41 66.48
C ARG A 7 22.38 13.67 66.06
N ALA A 8 23.48 13.50 65.32
CA ALA A 8 24.27 14.58 64.75
C ALA A 8 23.51 15.41 63.71
N VAL A 9 22.74 14.76 62.81
CA VAL A 9 21.93 15.45 61.81
C VAL A 9 20.79 16.23 62.47
N ARG A 10 20.11 15.63 63.47
CA ARG A 10 19.10 16.33 64.27
C ARG A 10 19.65 17.56 64.99
N ARG A 11 20.87 17.47 65.53
CA ARG A 11 21.53 18.60 66.23
C ARG A 11 22.00 19.70 65.28
N LYS A 12 22.41 19.34 64.06
CA LYS A 12 22.78 20.30 63.00
C LYS A 12 21.54 21.03 62.47
N ILE A 13 20.44 20.32 62.24
CA ILE A 13 19.16 20.92 61.83
C ILE A 13 18.63 21.86 62.93
N SER A 14 18.68 21.44 64.20
CA SER A 14 18.20 22.28 65.30
C SER A 14 19.04 23.55 65.51
N SER A 15 20.37 23.48 65.34
CA SER A 15 21.22 24.68 65.44
C SER A 15 21.02 25.65 64.27
N GLN A 16 20.78 25.13 63.06
CA GLN A 16 20.48 25.96 61.88
C GLN A 16 19.11 26.64 62.02
N LEU A 17 18.08 25.93 62.49
CA LEU A 17 16.77 26.54 62.79
C LEU A 17 16.87 27.64 63.85
N ARG A 18 17.68 27.44 64.91
CA ARG A 18 17.88 28.44 65.96
C ARG A 18 18.61 29.69 65.45
N ARG A 19 19.53 29.53 64.48
CA ARG A 19 20.21 30.64 63.79
C ARG A 19 19.28 31.39 62.86
N LEU A 20 18.42 30.68 62.11
CA LEU A 20 17.40 31.28 61.25
C LEU A 20 16.37 32.09 62.07
N ARG A 21 15.97 31.59 63.25
CA ARG A 21 15.06 32.29 64.17
C ARG A 21 15.66 33.55 64.81
N LYS A 22 16.99 33.71 64.79
CA LYS A 22 17.71 34.86 65.39
C LYS A 22 18.08 35.94 64.37
N ARG A 23 17.79 35.76 63.08
CA ARG A 23 18.06 36.78 62.06
C ARG A 23 16.86 37.71 61.90
N GLU A 24 17.10 39.01 62.00
CA GLU A 24 16.10 40.07 61.90
C GLU A 24 15.83 40.51 60.44
N ASP A 25 16.59 39.99 59.48
CA ASP A 25 16.42 40.19 58.02
C ASP A 25 15.22 39.41 57.42
N GLY A 26 14.18 39.18 58.23
CA GLY A 26 13.08 38.24 58.00
C GLY A 26 12.24 38.46 56.75
N ASN A 27 12.41 39.59 56.05
CA ASN A 27 11.70 39.88 54.81
C ASN A 27 12.05 38.88 53.71
N VAL A 28 13.30 38.44 53.60
CA VAL A 28 13.71 37.44 52.58
C VAL A 28 13.07 36.08 52.87
N ALA A 29 13.01 35.68 54.14
CA ALA A 29 12.38 34.42 54.54
C ALA A 29 10.86 34.44 54.32
N MET A 30 10.20 35.57 54.62
CA MET A 30 8.77 35.77 54.36
C MET A 30 8.46 35.77 52.86
N MET A 31 9.21 36.52 52.05
CA MET A 31 9.06 36.55 50.59
C MET A 31 9.32 35.18 49.97
N PHE A 32 10.35 34.46 50.44
CA PHE A 32 10.62 33.10 49.99
C PHE A 32 9.49 32.14 50.35
N ALA A 33 8.96 32.20 51.57
CA ALA A 33 7.83 31.36 52.00
C ALA A 33 6.57 31.61 51.17
N LEU A 34 6.28 32.88 50.84
CA LEU A 34 5.16 33.25 49.97
C LEU A 34 5.37 32.80 48.51
N MET A 35 6.59 32.92 47.99
CA MET A 35 6.96 32.49 46.62
C MET A 35 7.09 30.97 46.47
N LEU A 36 7.35 30.24 47.55
CA LEU A 36 7.54 28.78 47.49
C LEU A 36 6.30 28.05 46.98
N LEU A 37 5.11 28.49 47.39
CA LEU A 37 3.84 27.87 46.99
C LEU A 37 3.58 28.00 45.47
N PRO A 38 3.62 29.19 44.85
CA PRO A 38 3.46 29.30 43.39
C PRO A 38 4.60 28.63 42.62
N PHE A 39 5.82 28.56 43.18
CA PHE A 39 6.93 27.86 42.53
C PHE A 39 6.71 26.34 42.48
N ILE A 40 6.27 25.74 43.60
CA ILE A 40 5.91 24.31 43.64
C ILE A 40 4.73 24.04 42.72
N ALA A 41 3.72 24.92 42.69
CA ALA A 41 2.59 24.80 41.77
C ALA A 41 3.03 24.86 40.29
N ALA A 42 3.94 25.78 39.95
CA ALA A 42 4.45 25.92 38.58
C ALA A 42 5.26 24.70 38.13
N VAL A 43 6.20 24.24 38.97
CA VAL A 43 7.01 23.04 38.67
C VAL A 43 6.14 21.78 38.66
N GLY A 44 5.24 21.65 39.64
CA GLY A 44 4.31 20.53 39.73
C GLY A 44 3.37 20.46 38.52
N GLY A 45 2.83 21.60 38.11
CA GLY A 45 2.01 21.72 36.90
C GLY A 45 2.78 21.36 35.64
N ALA A 46 4.04 21.77 35.51
CA ALA A 46 4.87 21.41 34.36
C ALA A 46 5.11 19.89 34.25
N VAL A 47 5.37 19.22 35.38
CA VAL A 47 5.56 17.76 35.41
C VAL A 47 4.26 17.03 35.11
N ASP A 48 3.16 17.40 35.77
CA ASP A 48 1.84 16.77 35.52
C ASP A 48 1.38 17.00 34.08
N TYR A 49 1.65 18.18 33.50
CA TYR A 49 1.38 18.45 32.09
C TYR A 49 2.22 17.57 31.15
N ALA A 50 3.51 17.39 31.44
CA ALA A 50 4.36 16.51 30.65
C ALA A 50 3.86 15.05 30.71
N MET A 51 3.43 14.59 31.89
CA MET A 51 2.81 13.26 32.04
C MET A 51 1.48 13.16 31.29
N ALA A 52 0.62 14.17 31.38
CA ALA A 52 -0.65 14.21 30.65
C ALA A 52 -0.46 14.25 29.13
N SER A 53 0.54 14.96 28.65
CA SER A 53 0.91 15.00 27.23
C SER A 53 1.38 13.64 26.73
N ALA A 54 2.22 12.94 27.51
CA ALA A 54 2.65 11.58 27.18
C ALA A 54 1.46 10.60 27.14
N ALA A 55 0.59 10.65 28.16
CA ALA A 55 -0.62 9.83 28.22
C ALA A 55 -1.57 10.10 27.05
N ARG A 56 -1.73 11.37 26.65
CA ARG A 56 -2.51 11.75 25.45
C ARG A 56 -1.94 11.12 24.19
N ALA A 57 -0.62 11.17 24.00
CA ALA A 57 0.02 10.61 22.81
C ALA A 57 -0.14 9.07 22.74
N GLU A 58 -0.03 8.38 23.87
CA GLU A 58 -0.28 6.94 23.97
C GLU A 58 -1.75 6.62 23.68
N PHE A 59 -2.67 7.38 24.26
CA PHE A 59 -4.10 7.18 24.05
C PHE A 59 -4.53 7.45 22.61
N GLN A 60 -3.99 8.48 21.96
CA GLN A 60 -4.21 8.74 20.54
C GLN A 60 -3.84 7.53 19.69
N ARG A 61 -2.67 6.90 19.93
CA ARG A 61 -2.26 5.70 19.19
C ARG A 61 -3.22 4.52 19.38
N LEU A 62 -3.75 4.37 20.58
CA LEU A 62 -4.74 3.35 20.88
C LEU A 62 -6.06 3.60 20.14
N VAL A 63 -6.54 4.85 20.11
CA VAL A 63 -7.76 5.23 19.38
C VAL A 63 -7.55 5.13 17.86
N ASP A 64 -6.35 5.45 17.34
CA ASP A 64 -5.99 5.24 15.93
C ASP A 64 -5.97 3.75 15.55
N ALA A 65 -5.45 2.90 16.44
CA ALA A 65 -5.51 1.45 16.22
C ALA A 65 -6.94 0.91 16.29
N ALA A 66 -7.77 1.47 17.17
CA ALA A 66 -9.19 1.14 17.27
C ALA A 66 -9.96 1.55 16.01
N SER A 67 -9.79 2.78 15.54
CA SER A 67 -10.44 3.28 14.31
C SER A 67 -10.04 2.43 13.10
N LEU A 68 -8.75 2.10 12.95
CA LEU A 68 -8.27 1.21 11.88
C LEU A 68 -8.89 -0.19 11.96
N THR A 69 -8.96 -0.77 13.17
CA THR A 69 -9.62 -2.07 13.37
C THR A 69 -11.09 -1.99 12.99
N GLY A 70 -11.77 -0.92 13.38
CA GLY A 70 -13.15 -0.64 12.98
C GLY A 70 -13.31 -0.61 11.47
N ALA A 71 -12.47 0.15 10.77
CA ALA A 71 -12.51 0.30 9.32
C ALA A 71 -12.30 -1.04 8.59
N THR A 72 -11.43 -1.92 9.10
CA THR A 72 -11.26 -3.27 8.53
C THR A 72 -12.51 -4.15 8.72
N ARG A 73 -13.20 -4.02 9.85
CA ARG A 73 -14.44 -4.77 10.12
C ARG A 73 -15.63 -4.29 9.30
N LEU A 74 -15.67 -3.02 8.88
CA LEU A 74 -16.69 -2.54 7.94
C LEU A 74 -16.65 -3.27 6.59
N GLN A 75 -15.50 -3.83 6.20
CA GLN A 75 -15.39 -4.63 4.98
C GLN A 75 -15.96 -6.06 5.14
N GLN A 76 -16.26 -6.49 6.37
CA GLN A 76 -16.82 -7.81 6.66
C GLN A 76 -18.36 -7.73 6.65
N THR A 77 -19.01 -8.42 5.72
CA THR A 77 -20.48 -8.38 5.53
C THR A 77 -21.29 -8.98 6.70
N SER A 78 -20.63 -9.68 7.63
CA SER A 78 -21.29 -10.44 8.70
C SER A 78 -21.59 -9.64 9.98
N LEU A 79 -21.08 -8.41 10.11
CA LEU A 79 -21.20 -7.62 11.34
C LEU A 79 -22.06 -6.37 11.12
N THR A 80 -22.94 -6.09 12.07
CA THR A 80 -23.71 -4.84 12.13
C THR A 80 -22.85 -3.71 12.70
N GLN A 81 -23.19 -2.46 12.37
CA GLN A 81 -22.50 -1.28 12.93
C GLN A 81 -22.58 -1.23 14.46
N ALA A 82 -23.69 -1.69 15.05
CA ALA A 82 -23.85 -1.74 16.50
C ALA A 82 -22.87 -2.72 17.17
N GLU A 83 -22.66 -3.89 16.57
CA GLU A 83 -21.67 -4.88 17.04
C GLU A 83 -20.25 -4.35 16.91
N ILE A 84 -19.91 -3.72 15.78
CA ILE A 84 -18.61 -3.08 15.59
C ILE A 84 -18.37 -2.00 16.65
N ALA A 85 -19.37 -1.16 16.94
CA ALA A 85 -19.26 -0.13 17.96
C ALA A 85 -19.08 -0.72 19.37
N ALA A 86 -19.79 -1.79 19.71
CA ALA A 86 -19.64 -2.47 21.00
C ALA A 86 -18.22 -3.07 21.16
N ASP A 87 -17.73 -3.76 20.13
CA ASP A 87 -16.39 -4.33 20.10
C ASP A 87 -15.30 -3.27 20.23
N LEU A 88 -15.47 -2.12 19.57
CA LEU A 88 -14.52 -1.01 19.64
C LEU A 88 -14.50 -0.37 21.03
N LYS A 89 -15.67 -0.22 21.68
CA LYS A 89 -15.75 0.27 23.06
C LYS A 89 -15.00 -0.66 24.01
N GLU A 90 -15.13 -1.97 23.84
CA GLU A 90 -14.41 -2.96 24.64
C GLU A 90 -12.90 -2.96 24.34
N TYR A 91 -12.52 -2.81 23.08
CA TYR A 91 -11.11 -2.68 22.67
C TYR A 91 -10.43 -1.50 23.35
N VAL A 92 -11.10 -0.34 23.40
CA VAL A 92 -10.57 0.86 24.07
C VAL A 92 -10.52 0.68 25.58
N ARG A 93 -11.57 0.13 26.20
CA ARG A 93 -11.64 -0.09 27.65
C ARG A 93 -10.61 -1.08 28.16
N SER A 94 -10.40 -2.19 27.47
CA SER A 94 -9.46 -3.25 27.87
C SER A 94 -7.99 -2.82 27.81
N ARG A 95 -7.68 -1.73 27.10
CA ARG A 95 -6.30 -1.24 26.87
C ARG A 95 -6.07 0.16 27.46
N LEU A 96 -6.99 0.63 28.31
CA LEU A 96 -6.90 1.96 28.90
C LEU A 96 -5.68 2.06 29.84
N PRO A 97 -4.80 3.07 29.68
CA PRO A 97 -3.74 3.32 30.64
C PRO A 97 -4.32 3.64 32.02
N ASN A 98 -3.71 3.10 33.09
CA ASN A 98 -4.16 3.31 34.48
C ASN A 98 -4.26 4.78 34.91
N GLN A 99 -3.61 5.69 34.21
CA GLN A 99 -3.57 7.12 34.55
C GLN A 99 -4.77 7.90 33.98
N ILE A 100 -5.48 7.29 33.03
CA ILE A 100 -6.60 7.87 32.30
C ILE A 100 -7.92 7.44 32.93
N ARG A 101 -8.81 8.39 33.16
CA ARG A 101 -10.22 8.19 33.48
C ARG A 101 -11.00 8.38 32.19
N LEU A 102 -11.71 7.34 31.77
CA LEU A 102 -12.57 7.41 30.60
C LEU A 102 -13.90 8.07 30.99
N ASP A 103 -14.35 9.07 30.23
CA ASP A 103 -15.65 9.73 30.45
C ASP A 103 -16.68 9.21 29.45
N GLU A 104 -16.49 9.51 28.15
CA GLU A 104 -17.43 9.15 27.09
C GLU A 104 -16.68 8.62 25.86
N ILE A 105 -17.26 7.60 25.20
CA ILE A 105 -16.82 7.10 23.90
C ILE A 105 -17.99 7.24 22.93
N ASP A 106 -17.83 8.13 21.96
CA ASP A 106 -18.75 8.30 20.84
C ASP A 106 -18.14 7.66 19.57
N ILE A 107 -18.96 6.88 18.87
CA ILE A 107 -18.55 6.18 17.65
C ILE A 107 -19.58 6.52 16.58
N ARG A 108 -19.10 7.20 15.53
CA ARG A 108 -19.92 7.61 14.40
C ARG A 108 -19.49 6.86 13.14
N PHE A 109 -20.47 6.50 12.33
CA PHE A 109 -20.27 5.89 11.03
C PHE A 109 -20.64 6.92 9.96
N SER A 110 -19.84 6.98 8.89
CA SER A 110 -20.18 7.81 7.74
C SER A 110 -21.42 7.28 7.02
N ALA A 111 -22.15 8.16 6.34
CA ALA A 111 -23.36 7.82 5.58
C ALA A 111 -23.11 6.78 4.47
N ASP A 112 -21.88 6.73 3.93
CA ASP A 112 -21.45 5.72 2.96
C ASP A 112 -21.10 4.36 3.61
N GLY A 113 -21.12 4.27 4.94
CA GLY A 113 -20.76 3.07 5.70
C GLY A 113 -19.29 2.68 5.63
N ARG A 114 -18.41 3.57 5.13
CA ARG A 114 -17.00 3.26 4.84
C ARG A 114 -16.01 3.95 5.77
N ALA A 115 -16.45 4.92 6.57
CA ALA A 115 -15.61 5.56 7.57
C ALA A 115 -16.17 5.36 8.97
N ILE A 116 -15.27 5.18 9.93
CA ILE A 116 -15.55 5.19 11.36
C ILE A 116 -14.76 6.32 11.99
N THR A 117 -15.48 7.15 12.73
CA THR A 117 -14.90 8.18 13.60
C THR A 117 -15.09 7.75 15.04
N VAL A 118 -14.01 7.68 15.80
CA VAL A 118 -14.00 7.38 17.23
C VAL A 118 -13.58 8.65 17.96
N GLU A 119 -14.48 9.18 18.78
CA GLU A 119 -14.28 10.36 19.63
C GLU A 119 -14.33 9.91 21.09
N VAL A 120 -13.29 10.27 21.85
CA VAL A 120 -13.16 9.87 23.24
C VAL A 120 -12.80 11.05 24.12
N ASP A 121 -13.65 11.31 25.11
CA ASP A 121 -13.41 12.27 26.18
C ASP A 121 -12.81 11.54 27.39
N TYR A 122 -11.73 12.12 27.93
CA TYR A 122 -10.96 11.50 29.02
C TYR A 122 -10.34 12.54 29.94
N GLY A 123 -10.07 12.13 31.19
CA GLY A 123 -9.33 12.92 32.18
C GLY A 123 -8.04 12.22 32.62
N VAL A 124 -6.90 12.90 32.55
CA VAL A 124 -5.63 12.41 33.12
C VAL A 124 -5.52 12.88 34.55
N ARG A 125 -5.29 11.96 35.50
CA ARG A 125 -5.12 12.31 36.92
C ARG A 125 -3.81 13.06 37.15
N THR A 126 -3.88 14.18 37.87
CA THR A 126 -2.70 14.95 38.30
C THR A 126 -2.18 14.46 39.65
N ASN A 127 -0.86 14.50 39.84
CA ASN A 127 -0.22 14.04 41.08
C ASN A 127 0.29 15.21 41.91
N LEU A 128 1.01 16.16 41.29
CA LEU A 128 1.71 17.24 41.97
C LEU A 128 0.83 18.48 42.15
N ILE A 129 0.10 18.90 41.11
CA ILE A 129 -0.75 20.11 41.16
C ILE A 129 -2.06 19.89 41.92
N ARG A 130 -2.32 18.65 42.36
CA ARG A 130 -3.42 18.32 43.28
C ARG A 130 -3.34 19.10 44.60
N VAL A 131 -2.16 19.56 45.02
CA VAL A 131 -1.99 20.46 46.17
C VAL A 131 -2.75 21.79 46.01
N VAL A 132 -3.02 22.21 44.77
CA VAL A 132 -3.79 23.41 44.42
C VAL A 132 -5.23 23.06 43.99
N LYS A 133 -5.73 21.87 44.35
CA LYS A 133 -7.08 21.36 44.02
C LYS A 133 -7.38 21.13 42.54
N ILE A 134 -6.36 21.01 41.68
CA ILE A 134 -6.54 20.55 40.31
C ILE A 134 -6.30 19.05 40.29
N GLU A 135 -7.35 18.24 40.09
CA GLU A 135 -7.29 16.77 40.24
C GLU A 135 -7.16 16.00 38.91
N SER A 136 -7.60 16.61 37.80
CA SER A 136 -7.43 16.05 36.46
C SER A 136 -7.20 17.14 35.41
N ILE A 137 -6.56 16.73 34.32
CA ILE A 137 -6.49 17.49 33.07
C ILE A 137 -7.35 16.74 32.07
N ASP A 138 -8.45 17.36 31.67
CA ASP A 138 -9.37 16.77 30.71
C ASP A 138 -8.89 17.02 29.27
N GLY A 139 -9.23 16.09 28.39
CA GLY A 139 -8.79 16.09 27.01
C GLY A 139 -9.72 15.30 26.12
N ARG A 140 -9.56 15.52 24.82
CA ARG A 140 -10.32 14.85 23.77
C ARG A 140 -9.37 14.30 22.72
N VAL A 141 -9.62 13.05 22.33
CA VAL A 141 -8.93 12.36 21.24
C VAL A 141 -9.97 12.00 20.19
N ILE A 142 -9.65 12.29 18.93
CA ILE A 142 -10.48 11.99 17.78
C ILE A 142 -9.61 11.23 16.79
N SER A 143 -10.13 10.13 16.26
CA SER A 143 -9.51 9.40 15.15
C SER A 143 -10.57 8.98 14.14
N GLU A 144 -10.26 9.15 12.87
CA GLU A 144 -11.08 8.68 11.77
C GLU A 144 -10.27 7.72 10.90
N ALA A 145 -10.86 6.57 10.60
CA ALA A 145 -10.31 5.62 9.65
C ALA A 145 -11.35 5.31 8.58
N ARG A 146 -10.87 5.26 7.33
CA ARG A 146 -11.70 4.97 6.17
C ARG A 146 -11.25 3.66 5.54
N ALA A 147 -12.20 2.79 5.28
CA ALA A 147 -12.00 1.60 4.47
C ALA A 147 -11.61 2.05 3.05
N SER A 148 -10.49 1.52 2.55
CA SER A 148 -9.98 1.84 1.22
C SER A 148 -10.91 1.29 0.13
N ASP A 149 -11.09 2.06 -0.94
CA ASP A 149 -11.58 1.55 -2.21
C ASP A 149 -10.49 0.69 -2.84
N SER A 150 -10.59 -0.63 -2.69
CA SER A 150 -9.73 -1.54 -3.45
C SER A 150 -10.13 -1.46 -4.92
N THR A 151 -9.44 -0.58 -5.65
CA THR A 151 -9.45 -0.58 -7.10
C THR A 151 -8.54 -1.68 -7.60
N ALA A 152 -9.05 -2.52 -8.51
CA ALA A 152 -8.30 -3.63 -9.07
C ALA A 152 -8.40 -3.57 -10.60
N ASP A 153 -7.24 -3.55 -11.26
CA ASP A 153 -7.14 -3.62 -12.71
C ASP A 153 -6.64 -5.03 -13.08
N VAL A 154 -7.49 -5.84 -13.72
CA VAL A 154 -7.21 -7.22 -14.11
C VAL A 154 -7.05 -7.30 -15.62
N SER A 155 -5.92 -7.80 -16.10
CA SER A 155 -5.71 -8.08 -17.52
C SER A 155 -5.74 -9.59 -17.78
N VAL A 156 -6.58 -10.01 -18.72
CA VAL A 156 -6.77 -11.41 -19.10
C VAL A 156 -6.28 -11.60 -20.53
N ALA A 157 -5.11 -12.21 -20.69
CA ALA A 157 -4.58 -12.60 -21.99
C ALA A 157 -5.22 -13.93 -22.42
N LEU A 158 -5.88 -13.93 -23.58
CA LEU A 158 -6.62 -15.09 -24.11
C LEU A 158 -5.89 -15.69 -25.31
N ASP A 159 -5.43 -16.93 -25.16
CA ASP A 159 -4.82 -17.70 -26.25
C ASP A 159 -5.88 -18.17 -27.25
N LEU A 160 -5.76 -17.70 -28.49
CA LEU A 160 -6.61 -18.10 -29.62
C LEU A 160 -5.82 -18.86 -30.70
N THR A 161 -4.64 -19.41 -30.37
CA THR A 161 -3.82 -20.21 -31.31
C THR A 161 -4.53 -21.49 -31.77
N GLY A 162 -4.02 -22.09 -32.85
CA GLY A 162 -4.65 -23.26 -33.48
C GLY A 162 -4.81 -24.49 -32.57
N SER A 163 -3.97 -24.64 -31.53
CA SER A 163 -4.11 -25.71 -30.52
C SER A 163 -5.35 -25.51 -29.64
N MET A 164 -5.81 -24.26 -29.45
CA MET A 164 -6.97 -23.94 -28.63
C MET A 164 -8.30 -24.22 -29.32
N ARG A 165 -8.32 -24.63 -30.60
CA ARG A 165 -9.55 -24.82 -31.41
C ARG A 165 -10.65 -25.61 -30.70
N GLU A 166 -10.31 -26.75 -30.10
CA GLU A 166 -11.28 -27.60 -29.37
C GLU A 166 -11.56 -27.09 -27.94
N HIS A 167 -10.74 -26.16 -27.44
CA HIS A 167 -10.80 -25.62 -26.08
C HIS A 167 -11.40 -24.21 -26.00
N ILE A 168 -11.68 -23.55 -27.13
CA ILE A 168 -12.30 -22.20 -27.16
C ILE A 168 -13.65 -22.17 -26.44
N ALA A 169 -14.46 -23.24 -26.58
CA ALA A 169 -15.73 -23.33 -25.88
C ALA A 169 -15.53 -23.30 -24.35
N ALA A 170 -14.58 -24.07 -23.84
CA ALA A 170 -14.23 -24.10 -22.42
C ALA A 170 -13.62 -22.76 -21.95
N LEU A 171 -12.72 -22.16 -22.75
CA LEU A 171 -12.13 -20.86 -22.45
C LEU A 171 -13.19 -19.76 -22.30
N ARG A 172 -14.22 -19.74 -23.16
CA ARG A 172 -15.34 -18.79 -23.07
C ARG A 172 -16.14 -18.98 -21.78
N VAL A 173 -16.41 -20.22 -21.39
CA VAL A 173 -17.12 -20.53 -20.14
C VAL A 173 -16.29 -20.09 -18.93
N ALA A 174 -15.04 -20.54 -18.84
CA ALA A 174 -14.14 -20.20 -17.73
C ALA A 174 -13.91 -18.69 -17.61
N THR A 175 -13.76 -17.97 -18.72
CA THR A 175 -13.60 -16.50 -18.71
C THR A 175 -14.89 -15.83 -18.22
N ARG A 176 -16.06 -16.32 -18.61
CA ARG A 176 -17.35 -15.81 -18.13
C ARG A 176 -17.54 -16.06 -16.64
N GLU A 177 -17.17 -17.24 -16.15
CA GLU A 177 -17.18 -17.57 -14.72
C GLU A 177 -16.23 -16.67 -13.94
N LEU A 178 -15.00 -16.48 -14.42
CA LEU A 178 -14.03 -15.56 -13.83
C LEU A 178 -14.60 -14.14 -13.73
N VAL A 179 -15.19 -13.63 -14.81
CA VAL A 179 -15.82 -12.31 -14.83
C VAL A 179 -16.99 -12.25 -13.84
N ASN A 180 -17.79 -13.30 -13.69
CA ASN A 180 -18.90 -13.33 -12.75
C ASN A 180 -18.44 -13.43 -11.28
N ILE A 181 -17.31 -14.10 -11.02
CA ILE A 181 -16.69 -14.17 -9.68
C ILE A 181 -16.15 -12.79 -9.31
N LEU A 182 -15.42 -12.15 -10.22
CA LEU A 182 -14.82 -10.85 -9.98
C LEU A 182 -15.87 -9.73 -9.98
N LYS A 183 -16.86 -9.83 -10.86
CA LYS A 183 -17.96 -8.87 -11.05
C LYS A 183 -19.33 -9.54 -10.93
N PRO A 184 -19.78 -9.86 -9.70
CA PRO A 184 -21.09 -10.45 -9.50
C PRO A 184 -22.22 -9.50 -9.97
N PRO A 185 -23.29 -10.04 -10.58
CA PRO A 185 -24.42 -9.23 -10.99
C PRO A 185 -25.10 -8.57 -9.77
N GLY A 186 -25.39 -7.28 -9.86
CA GLY A 186 -26.07 -6.52 -8.79
C GLY A 186 -25.16 -5.91 -7.74
N VAL A 187 -23.83 -6.06 -7.85
CA VAL A 187 -22.85 -5.43 -6.95
C VAL A 187 -22.14 -4.28 -7.67
N ASN A 188 -22.15 -3.08 -7.06
CA ASN A 188 -21.38 -1.94 -7.53
C ASN A 188 -19.88 -2.26 -7.45
N THR A 189 -19.28 -2.49 -8.61
CA THR A 189 -17.90 -2.94 -8.82
C THR A 189 -17.15 -1.90 -9.64
N ASP A 190 -17.48 -0.62 -9.45
CA ASP A 190 -16.85 0.51 -10.15
C ASP A 190 -15.34 0.61 -9.85
N SER A 191 -14.89 -0.05 -8.78
CA SER A 191 -13.48 -0.18 -8.45
C SER A 191 -12.75 -1.26 -9.25
N LEU A 192 -13.44 -2.15 -9.97
CA LEU A 192 -12.83 -3.24 -10.75
C LEU A 192 -12.87 -2.95 -12.25
N ARG A 193 -11.69 -2.94 -12.90
CA ARG A 193 -11.57 -2.88 -14.37
C ARG A 193 -11.00 -4.19 -14.90
N ILE A 194 -11.59 -4.70 -15.97
CA ILE A 194 -11.13 -5.94 -16.62
C ILE A 194 -10.79 -5.62 -18.08
N ALA A 195 -9.56 -5.89 -18.48
CA ALA A 195 -9.10 -5.81 -19.86
C ALA A 195 -8.97 -7.23 -20.45
N LEU A 196 -9.54 -7.47 -21.63
CA LEU A 196 -9.38 -8.72 -22.37
C LEU A 196 -8.42 -8.49 -23.54
N VAL A 197 -7.38 -9.33 -23.63
CA VAL A 197 -6.36 -9.24 -24.66
C VAL A 197 -6.27 -10.58 -25.39
N PRO A 198 -7.02 -10.77 -26.49
CA PRO A 198 -6.87 -11.97 -27.32
C PRO A 198 -5.56 -11.92 -28.10
N TYR A 199 -4.86 -13.06 -28.20
CA TYR A 199 -3.66 -13.19 -29.01
C TYR A 199 -3.67 -14.45 -29.89
N VAL A 200 -3.01 -14.36 -31.05
CA VAL A 200 -2.80 -15.45 -32.01
C VAL A 200 -1.36 -15.38 -32.51
N THR A 201 -0.82 -16.51 -32.98
CA THR A 201 0.53 -16.58 -33.57
C THR A 201 0.58 -16.16 -35.04
N THR A 202 -0.55 -16.22 -35.74
CA THR A 202 -0.65 -15.93 -37.18
C THR A 202 -1.91 -15.14 -37.51
N VAL A 203 -1.85 -14.32 -38.56
CA VAL A 203 -3.03 -13.61 -39.07
C VAL A 203 -4.01 -14.63 -39.68
N ASN A 204 -5.24 -14.65 -39.18
CA ASN A 204 -6.29 -15.48 -39.79
C ASN A 204 -6.82 -14.81 -41.07
N VAL A 205 -6.48 -15.39 -42.22
CA VAL A 205 -6.95 -14.95 -43.54
C VAL A 205 -8.11 -15.79 -44.09
N SER A 206 -8.59 -16.76 -43.30
CA SER A 206 -9.51 -17.83 -43.72
C SER A 206 -10.94 -17.40 -44.07
N GLY A 207 -11.23 -16.11 -44.18
CA GLY A 207 -12.54 -15.57 -44.55
C GLY A 207 -12.64 -15.08 -45.99
N HIS A 208 -11.51 -14.95 -46.71
CA HIS A 208 -11.47 -14.24 -47.99
C HIS A 208 -10.71 -15.00 -49.08
N PRO A 209 -11.06 -16.26 -49.41
CA PRO A 209 -10.36 -17.04 -50.44
C PRO A 209 -10.36 -16.34 -51.81
N GLN A 210 -11.36 -15.50 -52.07
CA GLN A 210 -11.48 -14.73 -53.31
C GLN A 210 -10.57 -13.50 -53.38
N HIS A 211 -9.99 -13.07 -52.25
CA HIS A 211 -9.09 -11.92 -52.17
C HIS A 211 -7.64 -12.32 -51.86
N MET A 212 -7.28 -13.58 -52.05
CA MET A 212 -5.90 -14.07 -51.84
C MET A 212 -5.08 -14.14 -53.15
N GLY A 213 -5.57 -13.56 -54.25
CA GLY A 213 -4.86 -13.58 -55.55
C GLY A 213 -3.51 -12.83 -55.54
N TRP A 214 -3.29 -11.94 -54.56
CA TRP A 214 -2.01 -11.29 -54.31
C TRP A 214 -1.08 -12.11 -53.38
N MET A 215 -1.62 -13.11 -52.69
CA MET A 215 -0.89 -13.89 -51.71
C MET A 215 -0.17 -15.04 -52.41
N ASP A 216 1.13 -15.13 -52.16
CA ASP A 216 1.94 -16.25 -52.65
C ASP A 216 1.64 -17.52 -51.83
N VAL A 217 0.60 -18.24 -52.24
CA VAL A 217 0.17 -19.50 -51.62
C VAL A 217 1.01 -20.71 -52.07
N ASN A 218 1.86 -20.54 -53.09
CA ASN A 218 2.70 -21.60 -53.66
C ASN A 218 4.17 -21.49 -53.23
N GLY A 219 4.53 -20.47 -52.43
CA GLY A 219 5.89 -20.23 -51.96
C GLY A 219 6.91 -19.88 -53.04
N LEU A 220 6.45 -19.20 -54.11
CA LEU A 220 7.29 -18.77 -55.22
C LEU A 220 8.22 -17.61 -54.87
N ALA A 221 7.93 -16.84 -53.83
CA ALA A 221 8.74 -15.73 -53.37
C ALA A 221 10.13 -16.19 -52.92
N ARG A 222 11.15 -15.41 -53.29
CA ARG A 222 12.57 -15.70 -53.00
C ARG A 222 12.86 -15.92 -51.51
N TYR A 223 12.13 -15.23 -50.64
CA TYR A 223 12.31 -15.26 -49.18
C TYR A 223 11.22 -16.08 -48.46
N HIS A 224 10.46 -16.90 -49.19
CA HIS A 224 9.47 -17.79 -48.58
C HIS A 224 10.17 -18.75 -47.60
N GLY A 225 9.71 -18.79 -46.34
CA GLY A 225 10.22 -19.73 -45.35
C GLY A 225 11.33 -19.21 -44.43
N GLU A 226 11.95 -18.06 -44.71
CA GLU A 226 13.12 -17.58 -43.94
C GLU A 226 12.83 -17.29 -42.45
N ASN A 227 11.58 -16.95 -42.11
CA ASN A 227 11.16 -16.67 -40.73
C ASN A 227 10.73 -17.92 -39.93
N PHE A 228 10.75 -19.11 -40.54
CA PHE A 228 10.38 -20.36 -39.87
C PHE A 228 11.64 -21.17 -39.54
N ALA A 229 12.36 -20.74 -38.50
CA ALA A 229 13.49 -21.52 -37.98
C ALA A 229 13.04 -22.95 -37.63
N ASN A 230 13.77 -23.96 -38.09
CA ASN A 230 13.54 -25.40 -37.89
C ASN A 230 12.34 -26.04 -38.61
N VAL A 231 11.78 -25.42 -39.66
CA VAL A 231 10.77 -26.07 -40.53
C VAL A 231 11.40 -26.44 -41.87
N HIS A 232 11.44 -27.74 -42.21
CA HIS A 232 11.93 -28.21 -43.52
C HIS A 232 10.82 -28.05 -44.57
N ILE A 233 10.88 -26.98 -45.36
CA ILE A 233 9.97 -26.78 -46.49
C ILE A 233 10.61 -27.42 -47.73
N GLN A 234 9.96 -28.41 -48.34
CA GLN A 234 10.43 -29.02 -49.59
C GLN A 234 10.34 -27.99 -50.74
N ASP A 235 11.46 -27.34 -51.08
CA ASP A 235 11.55 -26.52 -52.27
C ASP A 235 11.82 -27.41 -53.50
N ARG A 236 10.81 -27.60 -54.34
CA ARG A 236 10.89 -28.41 -55.57
C ARG A 236 11.75 -27.76 -56.66
N ARG A 237 12.28 -26.55 -56.48
CA ARG A 237 13.12 -25.86 -57.48
C ARG A 237 14.57 -26.35 -57.50
N CYS A 238 15.01 -27.06 -56.46
CA CYS A 238 16.40 -27.48 -56.31
C CYS A 238 16.65 -28.97 -56.58
N ASP A 239 15.67 -29.72 -57.10
CA ASP A 239 15.81 -31.15 -57.31
C ASP A 239 15.31 -31.62 -58.69
N PRO A 240 16.20 -32.03 -59.62
CA PRO A 240 17.67 -32.03 -59.52
C PRO A 240 18.28 -30.62 -59.78
N PRO A 241 19.51 -30.36 -59.31
CA PRO A 241 20.18 -29.08 -59.52
C PRO A 241 20.39 -28.76 -61.02
N PRO A 242 20.41 -27.47 -61.41
CA PRO A 242 20.59 -27.07 -62.81
C PRO A 242 21.94 -27.55 -63.37
N ALA A 243 21.94 -27.94 -64.65
CA ALA A 243 23.14 -28.43 -65.33
C ALA A 243 24.26 -27.38 -65.36
N PRO A 244 25.54 -27.79 -65.27
CA PRO A 244 26.65 -26.85 -65.39
C PRO A 244 26.66 -26.15 -66.76
N PRO A 245 27.12 -24.89 -66.84
CA PRO A 245 27.15 -24.14 -68.09
C PRO A 245 28.09 -24.80 -69.11
N PRO A 246 27.79 -24.70 -70.43
CA PRO A 246 28.63 -25.27 -71.47
C PRO A 246 30.01 -24.58 -71.52
N PRO A 247 31.07 -25.31 -71.94
CA PRO A 247 32.40 -24.73 -72.07
C PRO A 247 32.43 -23.63 -73.14
N PRO A 248 33.31 -22.61 -73.01
CA PRO A 248 33.40 -21.52 -73.96
C PRO A 248 33.82 -22.00 -75.37
N PRO A 249 33.37 -21.33 -76.44
CA PRO A 249 33.69 -21.69 -77.81
C PRO A 249 35.20 -21.51 -78.11
N PRO A 250 35.78 -22.32 -79.00
CA PRO A 250 37.18 -22.19 -79.39
C PRO A 250 37.46 -20.85 -80.10
N PRO A 251 38.67 -20.28 -79.97
CA PRO A 251 39.03 -19.02 -80.63
C PRO A 251 38.96 -19.13 -82.16
N GLY A 252 38.48 -18.06 -82.80
CA GLY A 252 38.28 -17.99 -84.26
C GLY A 252 39.60 -17.95 -85.06
N PRO A 253 39.54 -18.20 -86.38
CA PRO A 253 40.73 -18.24 -87.24
C PRO A 253 41.41 -16.87 -87.38
N PRO A 254 42.74 -16.83 -87.55
CA PRO A 254 43.48 -15.58 -87.70
C PRO A 254 43.16 -14.86 -89.02
N PRO A 255 43.27 -13.52 -89.06
CA PRO A 255 42.96 -12.72 -90.25
C PRO A 255 43.98 -12.96 -91.39
N PRO A 256 43.55 -12.85 -92.66
CA PRO A 256 44.43 -13.03 -93.82
C PRO A 256 45.48 -11.89 -93.94
N PRO A 257 46.67 -12.18 -94.48
CA PRO A 257 47.73 -11.19 -94.64
C PRO A 257 47.38 -10.11 -95.70
N PRO A 258 47.89 -8.88 -95.54
CA PRO A 258 47.64 -7.79 -96.47
C PRO A 258 48.28 -8.01 -97.85
N PRO A 259 47.67 -7.53 -98.94
CA PRO A 259 48.22 -7.67 -100.29
C PRO A 259 49.49 -6.82 -100.49
N PRO A 260 50.45 -7.30 -101.32
CA PRO A 260 51.69 -6.57 -101.59
C PRO A 260 51.46 -5.30 -102.43
N PRO A 261 52.30 -4.26 -102.28
CA PRO A 261 52.21 -3.03 -103.04
C PRO A 261 52.61 -3.24 -104.51
N SER A 262 51.81 -2.73 -105.44
CA SER A 262 52.10 -2.72 -106.89
C SER A 262 52.91 -1.47 -107.28
N PRO A 263 53.77 -1.54 -108.32
CA PRO A 263 54.72 -0.50 -108.72
C PRO A 263 54.09 0.78 -109.29
#